data_AF-A0AA91Z2G5-F1
#
_entry.id   AF-A0AA91Z2G5-F1
#
_cell.length_a   1.000
_cell.length_b   1.000
_cell.length_c   1.000
_cell.angle_alpha   90.00
_cell.angle_beta   90.00
_cell.angle_gamma   90.00
#
_symmetry.space_group_name_H-M   'P 1'
#
loop_
_entity.id
_entity.type
_entity.pdbx_description
1 polymer ?
#
loop_
_entity_poly.entity_id
_entity_poly.type
_entity_poly.pdbx_seq_one_letter_code
_entity_poly.pdbx_strand_id
1 'polypeptide(L)'
;MSKLVAFKPNVGTVTVATEPGSILQFDHEVYYSKGDYIFTGLDGKQHIIPDSNINDYIEVEIKKKKIDKNAMANAYANMENWIEQEEDEIYITGTKKIVEEGMNKC
;
A
#
# COMPACT_ATOMS: atom_id res chain seq x y z
N MET A 1 17.14 18.81 8.68
CA MET A 1 17.20 17.34 8.57
C MET A 1 15.79 16.81 8.82
N SER A 2 15.19 16.06 7.90
CA SER A 2 13.90 15.40 8.14
C SER A 2 14.15 14.06 8.83
N LYS A 3 13.35 13.74 9.85
CA LYS A 3 13.37 12.45 10.55
C LYS A 3 12.09 11.70 10.23
N LEU A 4 12.18 10.37 10.09
CA LEU A 4 11.02 9.53 9.86
C LEU A 4 10.41 9.13 11.20
N VAL A 5 9.13 9.41 11.38
CA VAL A 5 8.48 9.28 12.69
C VAL A 5 7.10 8.65 12.53
N ALA A 6 6.71 7.81 13.47
CA ALA A 6 5.42 7.12 13.48
C ALA A 6 4.51 7.74 14.54
N PHE A 7 3.27 8.03 14.15
CA PHE A 7 2.19 8.44 15.04
C PHE A 7 0.92 7.68 14.64
N LYS A 8 0.47 6.77 15.51
CA LYS A 8 -0.58 5.78 15.21
C LYS A 8 -1.81 6.41 14.49
N PRO A 9 -2.31 5.84 13.37
CA PRO A 9 -1.84 4.66 12.63
C PRO A 9 -0.83 4.96 11.52
N ASN A 10 -0.34 6.20 11.41
CA ASN A 10 0.35 6.69 10.21
C ASN A 10 1.87 6.77 10.40
N VAL A 11 2.58 6.42 9.33
CA VAL A 11 4.03 6.62 9.20
C VAL A 11 4.25 7.84 8.30
N GLY A 12 5.23 8.66 8.63
CA GLY A 12 5.50 9.88 7.89
C GLY A 12 6.86 10.49 8.22
N THR A 13 7.09 11.68 7.72
CA THR A 13 8.25 12.50 8.06
C THR A 13 7.83 13.65 8.95
N VAL A 14 8.72 14.01 9.88
CA VAL A 14 8.59 15.23 10.67
C VAL A 14 9.64 16.22 10.22
N THR A 15 9.19 17.45 9.95
CA THR A 15 10.03 18.59 9.59
C THR A 15 9.76 19.75 10.52
N VAL A 16 10.79 20.53 10.81
CA VAL A 16 10.68 21.78 11.57
C VAL A 16 10.53 22.93 10.58
N ALA A 17 9.50 23.75 10.75
CA ALA A 17 9.26 24.91 9.90
C ALA A 17 10.39 25.94 10.04
N THR A 18 11.01 26.33 8.93
CA THR A 18 12.09 27.34 8.91
C THR A 18 11.56 28.77 8.77
N GLU A 19 10.33 28.91 8.28
CA GLU A 19 9.61 30.16 8.00
C GLU A 19 8.12 29.96 8.33
N PRO A 20 7.38 31.02 8.68
CA PRO A 20 5.93 30.94 8.86
C PRO A 20 5.22 30.65 7.54
N GLY A 21 4.08 29.97 7.61
CA GLY A 21 3.32 29.61 6.43
C GLY A 21 1.96 28.99 6.78
N SER A 22 1.41 28.24 5.83
CA SER A 22 0.15 27.53 6.00
C SER A 22 0.17 26.16 5.34
N ILE A 23 -0.59 25.24 5.90
CA ILE A 23 -0.87 23.92 5.31
C ILE A 23 -2.38 23.74 5.15
N LEU A 24 -2.78 22.98 4.15
CA LEU A 24 -4.17 22.55 4.01
C LEU A 24 -4.38 21.28 4.84
N GLN A 25 -5.08 21.40 5.97
CA GLN A 25 -5.38 20.29 6.85
C GLN A 25 -6.85 19.92 6.71
N PHE A 26 -7.11 18.73 6.15
CA PHE A 26 -8.45 18.25 5.78
C PHE A 26 -9.14 19.17 4.77
N ASP A 27 -9.90 20.16 5.24
CA ASP A 27 -10.77 21.05 4.48
C ASP A 27 -10.52 22.55 4.75
N HIS A 28 -9.56 22.89 5.61
CA HIS A 28 -9.24 24.27 5.94
C HIS A 28 -7.73 24.52 6.00
N GLU A 29 -7.37 25.78 5.83
CA GLU A 29 -5.99 26.24 5.90
C GLU A 29 -5.61 26.52 7.35
N VAL A 30 -4.51 25.93 7.80
CA VAL A 30 -3.97 26.09 9.15
C VAL A 30 -2.62 26.77 9.06
N TYR A 31 -2.45 27.86 9.79
CA TYR A 31 -1.21 28.63 9.82
C TYR A 31 -0.25 28.07 10.87
N TYR A 32 1.03 28.04 10.52
CA TYR A 32 2.11 27.65 11.41
C TYR A 32 3.18 28.73 11.48
N SER A 33 3.89 28.75 12.60
CA SER A 33 5.02 29.63 12.86
C SER A 33 6.34 28.93 12.54
N LYS A 34 7.39 29.74 12.38
CA LYS A 34 8.76 29.23 12.36
C LYS A 34 9.05 28.50 13.68
N GLY A 35 9.56 27.28 13.58
CA GLY A 35 9.86 26.41 14.72
C GLY A 35 8.81 25.33 14.96
N ASP A 36 7.62 25.45 14.38
CA ASP A 36 6.57 24.44 14.54
C ASP A 36 6.97 23.13 13.85
N TYR A 37 6.52 22.02 14.43
CA TYR A 37 6.74 20.68 13.89
C TYR A 37 5.59 20.30 12.97
N ILE A 38 5.91 19.89 11.75
CA ILE A 38 4.94 19.49 10.74
C ILE A 38 5.15 18.01 10.45
N PHE A 39 4.10 17.22 10.62
CA PHE A 39 4.07 15.83 10.18
C PHE A 39 3.56 15.76 8.74
N THR A 40 4.23 14.98 7.89
CA THR A 40 3.77 14.64 6.54
C THR A 40 3.65 13.13 6.42
N GLY A 41 2.43 12.63 6.26
CA GLY A 41 2.16 11.20 6.06
C GLY A 41 2.68 10.69 4.73
N LEU A 42 2.79 9.36 4.58
CA LEU A 42 3.12 8.72 3.29
C LEU A 42 2.08 8.99 2.18
N ASP A 43 0.86 9.35 2.56
CA ASP A 43 -0.21 9.78 1.65
C ASP A 43 -0.09 11.26 1.23
N GLY A 44 0.92 11.97 1.75
CA GLY A 44 1.15 13.39 1.49
C GLY A 44 0.32 14.34 2.35
N LYS A 45 -0.56 13.85 3.22
CA LYS A 45 -1.34 14.72 4.11
C LYS A 45 -0.46 15.29 5.22
N GLN A 46 -0.71 16.55 5.56
CA GLN A 46 0.07 17.29 6.53
C GLN A 46 -0.79 17.74 7.72
N HIS A 47 -0.18 17.76 8.90
CA HIS A 47 -0.75 18.39 10.09
C HIS A 47 0.35 18.95 10.98
N ILE A 48 0.02 20.00 11.73
CA ILE A 48 0.92 20.56 12.74
C ILE A 48 0.90 19.65 13.97
N ILE A 49 2.06 19.36 14.52
CA ILE A 49 2.22 18.62 15.76
C ILE A 49 2.24 19.62 16.91
N PRO A 50 1.25 19.59 17.81
CA PRO A 50 1.31 20.38 19.04
C PRO A 50 2.50 19.92 19.90
N ASP A 51 3.19 20.86 20.55
CA ASP A 51 4.33 20.56 21.42
C ASP A 51 4.00 19.52 22.51
N SER A 52 2.77 19.52 23.03
CA SER A 52 2.29 18.55 24.02
C SER A 52 2.37 17.10 23.53
N ASN A 53 2.27 16.90 22.21
CA ASN A 53 2.14 15.60 21.59
C ASN A 53 3.45 15.15 20.93
N ILE A 54 4.52 15.96 20.96
CA ILE A 54 5.76 15.64 20.24
C ILE A 54 6.41 14.35 20.74
N ASN A 55 6.26 14.05 22.03
CA ASN A 55 6.81 12.83 22.64
C ASN A 55 6.05 11.56 22.23
N ASP A 56 4.86 11.69 21.64
CA ASP A 56 4.08 10.56 21.13
C ASP A 56 4.59 10.06 19.77
N TYR A 57 5.46 10.83 19.12
CA TYR A 57 6.05 10.51 17.82
C TYR A 57 7.34 9.71 18.03
N ILE A 58 7.31 8.44 17.62
CA ILE A 58 8.44 7.51 17.79
C ILE A 58 9.30 7.50 16.52
N GLU A 59 10.59 7.80 16.65
CA GLU A 59 11.53 7.70 15.52
C GLU A 59 11.59 6.24 15.04
N VAL A 60 11.29 6.04 13.76
CA VAL A 60 11.19 4.70 13.15
C VAL A 60 12.21 4.57 12.04
N GLU A 61 13.00 3.51 12.10
CA GLU A 61 13.94 3.15 11.05
C GLU A 61 13.27 2.20 10.05
N ILE A 62 13.05 2.65 8.81
CA ILE A 62 12.61 1.74 7.74
C ILE A 62 13.82 0.89 7.33
N LYS A 63 13.84 -0.36 7.80
CA LYS A 63 14.69 -1.39 7.20
C LYS A 63 14.19 -1.66 5.79
N LYS A 64 14.82 -1.03 4.79
CA LYS A 64 14.56 -1.34 3.38
C LYS A 64 14.93 -2.79 3.13
N LYS A 65 13.94 -3.69 3.17
CA LYS A 65 14.12 -5.06 2.67
C LYS A 65 14.33 -4.96 1.17
N LYS A 66 15.47 -5.42 0.66
CA LYS A 66 15.66 -5.59 -0.79
C LYS A 66 14.59 -6.58 -1.26
N ILE A 67 13.60 -6.07 -1.99
CA ILE A 67 12.65 -6.90 -2.71
C ILE A 67 13.40 -7.38 -3.95
N ASP A 68 13.56 -8.70 -4.06
CA ASP A 68 14.06 -9.31 -5.29
C ASP A 68 12.94 -9.27 -6.33
N LYS A 69 13.00 -8.25 -7.19
CA LYS A 69 12.03 -8.05 -8.27
C LYS A 69 12.00 -9.23 -9.24
N ASN A 70 13.12 -9.93 -9.41
CA ASN A 70 13.21 -11.09 -10.30
C ASN A 70 12.51 -12.30 -9.67
N ALA A 71 12.66 -12.51 -8.36
CA ALA A 71 11.92 -13.55 -7.65
C ALA A 71 10.40 -13.30 -7.70
N MET A 72 9.96 -12.04 -7.56
CA MET A 72 8.56 -11.67 -7.73
C MET A 72 8.06 -11.93 -9.16
N ALA A 73 8.80 -11.48 -10.17
CA ALA A 73 8.43 -11.68 -11.57
C ALA A 73 8.36 -13.17 -11.93
N ASN A 74 9.32 -13.97 -11.46
CA ASN A 74 9.32 -15.42 -11.64
C ASN A 74 8.13 -16.09 -10.94
N ALA A 75 7.72 -15.64 -9.75
CA ALA A 75 6.54 -16.19 -9.08
C ALA A 75 5.26 -15.97 -9.90
N TYR A 76 5.08 -14.78 -10.49
CA TYR A 76 3.94 -14.51 -11.38
C TYR A 76 4.03 -15.29 -12.70
N ALA A 77 5.22 -15.38 -13.31
CA ALA A 77 5.42 -16.13 -14.55
C ALA A 77 5.16 -17.64 -14.36
N ASN A 78 5.51 -18.19 -13.19
CA ASN A 78 5.25 -19.60 -12.86
C ASN A 78 3.85 -19.84 -12.27
N MET A 79 3.04 -18.80 -12.09
CA MET A 79 1.64 -18.91 -11.66
C MET A 79 0.75 -19.47 -12.77
N GLU A 80 1.19 -19.36 -14.04
CA GLU A 80 0.57 -19.98 -15.21
C GLU A 80 0.57 -21.53 -15.11
N ASN A 81 1.55 -22.11 -14.39
CA ASN A 81 1.61 -23.56 -14.12
C ASN A 81 0.70 -24.03 -12.97
N TRP A 82 0.09 -23.10 -12.20
CA TRP A 82 -0.87 -23.43 -11.13
C TRP A 82 -2.31 -23.46 -11.62
N ILE A 83 -2.56 -23.02 -12.86
CA ILE A 83 -3.81 -23.30 -13.55
C ILE A 83 -3.65 -24.70 -14.13
N GLU A 84 -3.79 -25.71 -13.25
CA GLU A 84 -3.84 -27.12 -13.65
C GLU A 84 -5.00 -27.29 -14.65
N GLN A 85 -4.65 -27.49 -15.93
CA GLN A 85 -5.61 -27.70 -17.03
C GLN A 85 -6.32 -29.07 -16.97
N GLU A 86 -5.95 -29.94 -16.02
CA GLU A 86 -6.47 -31.31 -15.90
C GLU A 86 -7.96 -31.33 -15.49
N GLU A 87 -8.38 -30.46 -14.56
CA GLU A 87 -9.81 -30.37 -14.18
C GLU A 87 -10.66 -29.80 -15.34
N ASP A 88 -10.14 -28.79 -16.05
CA ASP A 88 -10.83 -28.17 -17.17
C ASP A 88 -11.01 -29.14 -18.34
N GLU A 89 -10.00 -29.96 -18.67
CA GLU A 89 -10.11 -30.97 -19.73
C GLU A 89 -11.16 -32.05 -19.40
N ILE A 90 -11.27 -32.46 -18.13
CA ILE A 90 -12.29 -33.42 -17.69
C ILE A 90 -13.69 -32.83 -17.82
N TYR A 91 -13.91 -31.59 -17.40
CA TYR A 91 -15.21 -30.91 -17.56
C TYR A 91 -15.59 -30.72 -19.03
N ILE A 92 -14.65 -30.30 -19.89
CA ILE A 92 -14.89 -30.11 -21.32
C ILE A 92 -15.23 -31.45 -21.99
N THR A 93 -14.48 -32.51 -21.67
CA THR A 93 -14.67 -33.83 -22.28
C THR A 93 -15.95 -34.50 -21.80
N GLY A 94 -16.26 -34.40 -20.51
CA GLY A 94 -17.51 -34.91 -19.94
C GLY A 94 -18.74 -34.21 -20.52
N THR A 95 -18.68 -32.89 -20.70
CA THR A 95 -19.79 -32.11 -21.28
C THR A 95 -20.03 -32.46 -22.74
N LYS A 96 -18.96 -32.63 -23.55
CA LYS A 96 -19.08 -33.10 -24.95
C LYS A 96 -19.77 -34.45 -25.04
N LYS A 97 -19.40 -35.40 -24.17
CA LYS A 97 -19.98 -36.75 -24.17
C LYS A 97 -21.47 -36.75 -23.86
N ILE A 98 -21.90 -35.93 -22.90
CA ILE A 98 -23.34 -35.78 -22.55
C ILE A 98 -24.13 -35.22 -23.74
N VAL A 99 -23.58 -34.26 -24.48
CA VAL A 99 -24.23 -33.68 -25.66
C VAL A 99 -24.35 -34.71 -26.79
N GLU A 100 -23.30 -35.47 -27.08
CA GLU A 100 -23.32 -36.52 -28.11
C GLU A 100 -24.30 -37.66 -27.77
N GLU A 101 -24.35 -38.09 -26.50
CA GLU A 101 -25.30 -39.10 -26.03
C GLU A 101 -26.75 -38.60 -26.02
N GLY A 102 -26.96 -37.29 -25.79
CA GLY A 102 -28.27 -36.65 -25.88
C GLY A 102 -28.76 -36.47 -27.32
N MET A 103 -27.86 -36.17 -28.27
CA MET A 103 -28.20 -36.01 -29.68
C MET A 103 -28.53 -37.33 -30.39
N ASN A 104 -27.94 -38.46 -29.96
CA ASN A 104 -28.22 -39.79 -30.52
C ASN A 104 -29.51 -40.45 -29.97
N LYS A 105 -30.23 -39.78 -29.07
CA LYS A 105 -31.51 -40.24 -28.49
C LYS A 105 -32.74 -39.48 -29.02
N CYS A 106 -32.56 -38.60 -29.99
CA CYS A 106 -33.61 -37.98 -30.80
C CYS A 106 -33.61 -38.59 -32.21
#